data_AF-A0A4R1BIH3-F1
#
_entry.id   AF-A0A4R1BIH3-F1
#
_cell.length_a   1.000
_cell.length_b   1.000
_cell.length_c   1.000
_cell.angle_alpha   90.00
_cell.angle_beta   90.00
_cell.angle_gamma   90.00
#
_symmetry.space_group_name_H-M   'P 1'
#
loop_
_entity.id
_entity.type
_entity.pdbx_description
1 polymer ?
#
loop_
_entity_poly.entity_id
_entity_poly.type
_entity_poly.pdbx_seq_one_letter_code
_entity_poly.pdbx_strand_id
1 'polypeptide(L)'
;MKESFTMAPRICVVCATPISGQKVKYCSNACKQKDHYHRVKQQTTTYHSQTIRSLRRKLQLVEMFGGKCDACGYDKNLAALHFHHIDANNKAFKLDVRFLSNRTWEAIISEAQKCRLLCSNCHSELHHPELALDKVQRMISGAAGTKLPDGIGVNSGKPSFLQTQKDGNPEPSRTNG
;
A
#
# COMPACT_ATOMS: atom_id res chain seq x y z
N MET A 1 23.23 34.56 -54.25
CA MET A 1 23.10 33.10 -54.35
C MET A 1 22.26 32.66 -53.16
N LYS A 2 21.05 32.11 -53.37
CA LYS A 2 20.19 31.65 -52.26
C LYS A 2 20.63 30.23 -51.91
N GLU A 3 21.34 30.08 -50.80
CA GLU A 3 21.66 28.75 -50.25
C GLU A 3 20.35 28.08 -49.82
N SER A 4 19.93 27.07 -50.57
CA SER A 4 18.83 26.20 -50.20
C SER A 4 19.29 25.28 -49.06
N PHE A 5 18.94 25.63 -47.82
CA PHE A 5 19.09 24.73 -46.67
C PHE A 5 18.21 23.50 -46.87
N THR A 6 18.81 22.40 -47.31
CA THR A 6 18.17 21.09 -47.35
C THR A 6 18.12 20.54 -45.92
N MET A 7 16.94 20.59 -45.29
CA MET A 7 16.76 19.92 -44.00
C MET A 7 17.02 18.43 -44.16
N ALA A 8 17.86 17.88 -43.27
CA ALA A 8 18.17 16.46 -43.26
C ALA A 8 16.88 15.61 -43.19
N PRO A 9 16.79 14.52 -43.97
CA PRO A 9 15.61 13.68 -43.98
C PRO A 9 15.39 13.06 -42.60
N ARG A 10 14.17 13.20 -42.07
CA ARG A 10 13.76 12.49 -40.84
C ARG A 10 13.71 11.00 -41.16
N ILE A 11 14.30 10.16 -40.33
CA ILE A 11 14.33 8.71 -40.53
C ILE A 11 13.68 7.97 -39.37
N CYS A 12 13.08 6.81 -39.67
CA CYS A 12 12.50 5.93 -38.67
C CYS A 12 13.57 5.41 -37.72
N VAL A 13 13.36 5.56 -36.42
CA VAL A 13 14.31 5.09 -35.39
C VAL A 13 14.41 3.56 -35.29
N VAL A 14 13.59 2.82 -36.05
CA VAL A 14 13.50 1.35 -35.99
C VAL A 14 14.03 0.67 -37.25
N CYS A 15 13.81 1.27 -38.42
CA CYS A 15 14.13 0.66 -39.70
C CYS A 15 14.82 1.63 -40.68
N ALA A 16 15.19 2.83 -40.21
CA ALA A 16 15.86 3.88 -40.98
C ALA A 16 15.10 4.39 -42.24
N THR A 17 13.88 3.94 -42.50
CA THR A 17 13.07 4.42 -43.63
C THR A 17 12.83 5.93 -43.52
N PRO A 18 13.02 6.70 -44.61
CA PRO A 18 12.68 8.12 -44.65
C PRO A 18 11.22 8.35 -44.26
N ILE A 19 11.01 9.34 -43.41
CA ILE A 19 9.71 9.74 -42.89
C ILE A 19 9.26 10.99 -43.63
N SER A 20 8.03 10.97 -44.15
CA SER A 20 7.36 12.10 -44.79
C SER A 20 6.07 12.50 -44.05
N GLY A 21 5.60 13.71 -44.31
CA GLY A 21 4.36 14.25 -43.72
C GLY A 21 4.48 14.56 -42.22
N GLN A 22 3.39 14.35 -41.48
CA GLN A 22 3.29 14.67 -40.04
C GLN A 22 4.00 13.66 -39.11
N LYS A 23 4.55 12.59 -39.67
CA LYS A 23 5.24 11.56 -38.90
C LYS A 23 6.59 12.12 -38.42
N VAL A 24 6.91 11.90 -37.14
CA VAL A 24 8.11 12.49 -36.50
C VAL A 24 9.17 11.47 -36.07
N LYS A 25 8.79 10.21 -35.80
CA LYS A 25 9.68 9.22 -35.18
C LYS A 25 9.63 7.82 -35.80
N TYR A 26 8.46 7.41 -36.28
CA TYR A 26 8.24 6.07 -36.83
C TYR A 26 7.61 6.17 -38.22
N CYS A 27 8.04 5.31 -39.14
CA CYS A 27 7.45 5.23 -40.49
C CYS A 27 6.02 4.64 -40.48
N SER A 28 5.71 3.78 -39.49
CA SER A 28 4.45 3.04 -39.38
C SER A 28 4.12 2.64 -37.94
N ASN A 29 2.86 2.21 -37.71
CA ASN A 29 2.43 1.60 -36.44
C ASN A 29 3.21 0.31 -36.13
N ALA A 30 3.62 -0.46 -37.12
CA ALA A 30 4.43 -1.67 -36.92
C ALA A 30 5.80 -1.33 -36.30
N CYS A 31 6.46 -0.28 -36.79
CA CYS A 31 7.72 0.18 -36.19
C CYS A 31 7.50 0.73 -34.77
N LYS A 32 6.43 1.51 -34.55
CA LYS A 32 6.06 1.98 -33.20
C LYS A 32 5.86 0.81 -32.22
N GLN A 33 5.17 -0.24 -32.64
CA GLN A 33 4.93 -1.44 -31.82
C GLN A 33 6.21 -2.24 -31.57
N LYS A 34 7.06 -2.42 -32.59
CA LYS A 34 8.34 -3.12 -32.47
C LYS A 34 9.29 -2.44 -31.48
N ASP A 35 9.40 -1.12 -31.58
CA ASP A 35 10.21 -0.31 -30.65
C ASP A 35 9.63 -0.30 -29.22
N HIS A 36 8.29 -0.24 -29.08
CA HIS A 36 7.66 -0.46 -27.78
C HIS A 36 7.97 -1.85 -27.20
N TYR A 37 7.85 -2.91 -28.00
CA TYR A 37 8.14 -4.28 -27.58
C TYR A 37 9.59 -4.43 -27.09
N HIS A 38 10.57 -3.91 -27.84
CA HIS A 38 11.98 -3.99 -27.43
C HIS A 38 12.26 -3.16 -26.16
N ARG A 39 11.70 -1.95 -26.02
CA ARG A 39 11.82 -1.16 -24.80
C ARG A 39 11.21 -1.86 -23.59
N VAL A 40 10.01 -2.42 -23.73
CA VAL A 40 9.32 -3.12 -22.63
C VAL A 40 10.02 -4.43 -22.30
N LYS A 41 10.58 -5.15 -23.28
CA LYS A 41 11.38 -6.36 -23.06
C LYS A 41 12.70 -6.07 -22.34
N GLN A 42 13.30 -4.90 -22.58
CA GLN A 42 14.50 -4.44 -21.87
C GLN A 42 14.19 -3.81 -20.51
N GLN A 43 12.95 -3.37 -20.28
CA GLN A 43 12.48 -3.06 -18.93
C GLN A 43 12.27 -4.38 -18.18
N THR A 44 13.10 -4.65 -17.19
CA THR A 44 12.89 -5.75 -16.24
C THR A 44 11.60 -5.50 -15.48
N THR A 45 10.50 -5.97 -16.08
CA THR A 45 9.10 -5.99 -15.64
C THR A 45 8.65 -4.81 -14.75
N THR A 46 7.69 -4.04 -15.22
CA THR A 46 7.06 -2.94 -14.48
C THR A 46 6.64 -3.35 -13.06
N TYR A 47 6.29 -4.63 -12.86
CA TYR A 47 6.04 -5.26 -11.56
C TYR A 47 7.29 -5.30 -10.64
N HIS A 48 8.46 -5.67 -11.17
CA HIS A 48 9.72 -5.63 -10.42
C HIS A 48 10.11 -4.19 -10.08
N SER A 49 9.93 -3.24 -11.00
CA SER A 49 10.25 -1.82 -10.73
C SER A 49 9.38 -1.20 -9.62
N GLN A 50 8.08 -1.48 -9.60
CA GLN A 50 7.16 -0.99 -8.57
C GLN A 50 7.43 -1.63 -7.22
N THR A 51 7.68 -2.95 -7.21
CA THR A 51 8.03 -3.69 -6.00
C THR A 51 9.32 -3.14 -5.38
N ILE A 52 10.39 -3.01 -6.18
CA ILE A 52 11.67 -2.46 -5.72
C ILE A 52 11.51 -1.01 -5.24
N ARG A 53 10.74 -0.18 -5.96
CA ARG A 53 10.46 1.20 -5.53
C ARG A 53 9.75 1.23 -4.18
N SER A 54 8.74 0.38 -3.98
CA SER A 54 7.99 0.31 -2.72
C SER A 54 8.86 -0.18 -1.57
N LEU A 55 9.71 -1.18 -1.79
CA LEU A 55 10.64 -1.71 -0.78
C LEU A 55 11.67 -0.67 -0.35
N ARG A 56 12.28 0.04 -1.31
CA ARG A 56 13.22 1.15 -1.02
C ARG A 56 12.57 2.22 -0.15
N ARG A 57 11.35 2.64 -0.52
CA ARG A 57 10.59 3.64 0.22
C ARG A 57 10.16 3.15 1.59
N LYS A 58 9.72 1.89 1.72
CA LYS A 58 9.35 1.29 3.01
C LYS A 58 10.57 1.24 3.93
N LEU A 59 11.73 0.82 3.42
CA LEU A 59 12.98 0.78 4.17
C LEU A 59 13.39 2.17 4.67
N GLN A 60 13.33 3.18 3.79
CA GLN A 60 13.64 4.56 4.15
C GLN A 60 12.68 5.11 5.22
N LEU A 61 11.37 4.85 5.11
CA LEU A 61 10.44 5.25 6.16
C LEU A 61 10.72 4.53 7.48
N VAL A 62 11.03 3.23 7.45
CA VAL A 62 11.36 2.48 8.67
C VAL A 62 12.57 3.08 9.37
N GLU A 63 13.61 3.44 8.63
CA GLU A 63 14.79 4.14 9.15
C GLU A 63 14.43 5.50 9.79
N MET A 64 13.59 6.30 9.12
CA MET A 64 13.09 7.57 9.66
C MET A 64 12.31 7.42 10.98
N PHE A 65 11.74 6.25 11.24
CA PHE A 65 10.98 5.92 12.45
C PHE A 65 11.80 5.09 13.46
N GLY A 66 13.14 5.15 13.36
CA GLY A 66 14.05 4.53 14.32
C GLY A 66 14.43 3.08 14.03
N GLY A 67 14.03 2.54 12.87
CA GLY A 67 14.44 1.23 12.37
C GLY A 67 13.80 0.02 13.03
N LYS A 68 12.95 0.23 14.04
CA LYS A 68 12.42 -0.83 14.92
C LYS A 68 11.00 -0.55 15.38
N CYS A 69 10.33 -1.58 15.86
CA CYS A 69 9.06 -1.45 16.54
C CYS A 69 9.20 -0.51 17.75
N ASP A 70 8.38 0.53 17.78
CA ASP A 70 8.33 1.53 18.85
C ASP A 70 7.88 0.95 20.20
N ALA A 71 7.10 -0.16 20.17
CA ALA A 71 6.60 -0.79 21.39
C ALA A 71 7.57 -1.84 22.00
N CYS A 72 8.19 -2.69 21.17
CA CYS A 72 8.96 -3.85 21.65
C CYS A 72 10.38 -3.95 21.09
N GLY A 73 10.80 -3.04 20.21
CA GLY A 73 12.15 -3.01 19.65
C GLY A 73 12.44 -4.01 18.52
N TYR A 74 11.46 -4.79 18.06
CA TYR A 74 11.65 -5.72 16.93
C TYR A 74 12.14 -4.99 15.65
N ASP A 75 13.21 -5.49 15.04
CA ASP A 75 13.89 -4.87 13.89
C ASP A 75 14.34 -5.87 12.81
N LYS A 76 13.99 -7.16 12.94
CA LYS A 76 14.61 -8.24 12.15
C LYS A 76 14.05 -8.40 10.74
N ASN A 77 12.82 -7.97 10.48
CA ASN A 77 12.15 -8.21 9.20
C ASN A 77 11.23 -7.03 8.79
N LEU A 78 11.52 -6.44 7.64
CA LEU A 78 10.75 -5.32 7.07
C LEU A 78 9.27 -5.67 6.83
N ALA A 79 8.95 -6.93 6.51
CA ALA A 79 7.58 -7.38 6.30
C ALA A 79 6.77 -7.41 7.60
N ALA A 80 7.42 -7.61 8.74
CA ALA A 80 6.77 -7.62 10.04
C ALA A 80 6.58 -6.21 10.63
N LEU A 81 7.14 -5.16 10.00
CA LEU A 81 6.98 -3.78 10.43
C LEU A 81 5.85 -3.07 9.67
N HIS A 82 4.96 -2.41 10.40
CA HIS A 82 3.76 -1.75 9.90
C HIS A 82 3.61 -0.33 10.47
N PHE A 83 3.13 0.58 9.65
CA PHE A 83 2.77 1.94 10.07
C PHE A 83 1.33 1.93 10.60
N HIS A 84 1.20 2.05 11.92
CA HIS A 84 -0.07 2.16 12.61
C HIS A 84 -0.47 3.62 12.72
N HIS A 85 -1.57 4.02 12.09
CA HIS A 85 -2.14 5.37 12.27
C HIS A 85 -2.56 5.58 13.72
N ILE A 86 -2.07 6.65 14.35
CA ILE A 86 -2.39 6.99 15.76
C ILE A 86 -3.87 7.34 15.91
N ASP A 87 -4.42 8.07 14.93
CA ASP A 87 -5.85 8.32 14.79
C ASP A 87 -6.33 7.80 13.42
N ALA A 88 -7.20 6.80 13.45
CA ALA A 88 -7.73 6.18 12.25
C ALA A 88 -8.65 7.11 11.42
N ASN A 89 -9.20 8.17 12.03
CA ASN A 89 -10.09 9.13 11.36
C ASN A 89 -9.33 10.21 10.58
N ASN A 90 -8.05 10.41 10.88
CA ASN A 90 -7.20 11.44 10.25
C ASN A 90 -6.31 10.89 9.12
N LYS A 91 -6.45 9.60 8.77
CA LYS A 91 -5.68 8.99 7.68
C LYS A 91 -6.25 9.35 6.32
N ALA A 92 -5.38 9.72 5.38
CA ALA A 92 -5.77 9.92 3.99
C ALA A 92 -5.65 8.63 3.17
N PHE A 93 -4.67 7.78 3.50
CA PHE A 93 -4.42 6.51 2.81
C PHE A 93 -3.57 5.55 3.65
N LYS A 94 -3.50 4.28 3.21
CA LYS A 94 -2.65 3.26 3.86
C LYS A 94 -1.20 3.38 3.38
N LEU A 95 -0.23 3.05 4.23
CA LEU A 95 1.18 2.98 3.87
C LEU A 95 1.59 1.56 3.44
N ASP A 96 0.87 1.01 2.45
CA ASP A 96 1.14 -0.29 1.86
C ASP A 96 1.96 -0.18 0.55
N VAL A 97 2.34 -1.34 -0.01
CA VAL A 97 3.11 -1.44 -1.25
C VAL A 97 2.50 -0.63 -2.41
N ARG A 98 1.17 -0.58 -2.51
CA ARG A 98 0.47 0.13 -3.58
C ARG A 98 0.60 1.64 -3.43
N PHE A 99 0.38 2.19 -2.25
CA PHE A 99 0.51 3.64 -2.04
C PHE A 99 1.97 4.09 -2.06
N LEU A 100 2.87 3.29 -1.48
CA LEU A 100 4.31 3.58 -1.48
C LEU A 100 4.90 3.60 -2.89
N SER A 101 4.37 2.85 -3.85
CA SER A 101 4.85 2.86 -5.24
C SER A 101 4.26 3.99 -6.10
N ASN A 102 3.06 4.48 -5.76
CA ASN A 102 2.26 5.34 -6.65
C ASN A 102 2.00 6.77 -6.15
N ARG A 103 2.51 7.16 -4.97
CA ARG A 103 2.41 8.53 -4.42
C ARG A 103 3.74 9.29 -4.52
N THR A 104 3.65 10.62 -4.44
CA THR A 104 4.81 11.50 -4.25
C THR A 104 5.45 11.23 -2.89
N TRP A 105 6.75 11.51 -2.77
CA TRP A 105 7.48 11.20 -1.55
C TRP A 105 7.02 12.08 -0.38
N GLU A 106 6.71 13.33 -0.67
CA GLU A 106 6.22 14.34 0.28
C GLU A 106 4.86 13.93 0.87
N ALA A 107 3.94 13.44 0.03
CA ALA A 107 2.66 12.92 0.48
C ALA A 107 2.82 11.68 1.37
N ILE A 108 3.75 10.79 1.02
CA ILE A 108 4.07 9.61 1.82
C ILE A 108 4.60 10.02 3.19
N ILE A 109 5.55 10.96 3.26
CA ILE A 109 6.09 11.46 4.53
C ILE A 109 4.99 12.10 5.38
N SER A 110 4.17 12.97 4.79
CA SER A 110 3.08 13.65 5.50
C SER A 110 2.08 12.65 6.10
N GLU A 111 1.77 11.57 5.40
CA GLU A 111 0.91 10.51 5.93
C GLU A 111 1.62 9.66 6.99
N ALA A 112 2.91 9.34 6.79
CA ALA A 112 3.71 8.59 7.74
C ALA A 112 3.84 9.30 9.10
N GLN A 113 3.94 10.64 9.13
CA GLN A 113 4.00 11.43 10.36
C GLN A 113 2.77 11.25 11.28
N LYS A 114 1.65 10.74 10.76
CA LYS A 114 0.45 10.42 11.54
C LYS A 114 0.49 9.00 12.14
N CYS A 115 1.55 8.27 11.89
CA CYS A 115 1.70 6.87 12.26
C CYS A 115 2.75 6.68 13.34
N ARG A 116 2.74 5.51 13.96
CA ARG A 116 3.85 4.92 14.71
C ARG A 116 4.26 3.60 14.07
N LEU A 117 5.53 3.22 14.20
CA LEU A 117 6.05 1.99 13.62
C LEU A 117 5.89 0.83 14.62
N LEU A 118 5.12 -0.20 14.25
CA LEU A 118 4.87 -1.37 15.10
C LEU A 118 5.19 -2.67 14.38
N CYS A 119 5.62 -3.69 15.12
CA CYS A 119 5.68 -5.05 14.59
C CYS A 119 4.27 -5.67 14.49
N SER A 120 4.10 -6.72 13.69
CA SER A 120 2.81 -7.41 13.48
C SER A 120 2.12 -7.80 14.80
N ASN A 121 2.88 -8.21 15.82
CA ASN A 121 2.32 -8.65 17.10
C ASN A 121 1.79 -7.46 17.89
N CYS A 122 2.63 -6.46 18.17
CA CYS A 122 2.21 -5.24 18.89
C CYS A 122 1.10 -4.49 18.14
N HIS A 123 1.12 -4.51 16.81
CA HIS A 123 0.04 -3.94 16.01
C HIS A 123 -1.29 -4.67 16.23
N SER A 124 -1.27 -6.00 16.29
CA SER A 124 -2.47 -6.82 16.55
C SER A 124 -2.99 -6.63 17.97
N GLU A 125 -2.09 -6.63 18.96
CA GLU A 125 -2.43 -6.38 20.37
C GLU A 125 -3.09 -5.01 20.57
N LEU A 126 -2.63 -3.99 19.84
CA LEU A 126 -3.19 -2.64 19.91
C LEU A 126 -4.61 -2.55 19.31
N HIS A 127 -4.90 -3.30 18.24
CA HIS A 127 -6.26 -3.37 17.66
C HIS A 127 -7.21 -4.25 18.46
N HIS A 128 -6.68 -5.22 19.21
CA HIS A 128 -7.47 -6.24 19.92
C HIS A 128 -7.10 -6.35 21.41
N PRO A 129 -7.15 -5.25 22.19
CA PRO A 129 -6.76 -5.27 23.60
C PRO A 129 -7.68 -6.13 24.47
N GLU A 130 -8.89 -6.45 24.02
CA GLU A 130 -9.83 -7.38 24.66
C GLU A 130 -9.41 -8.85 24.55
N LEU A 131 -8.56 -9.18 23.57
CA LEU A 131 -8.04 -10.54 23.35
C LEU A 131 -6.74 -10.83 24.10
N ALA A 132 -6.34 -9.96 25.04
CA ALA A 132 -5.27 -10.26 25.98
C ALA A 132 -5.58 -11.56 26.74
N LEU A 133 -4.58 -12.43 26.90
CA LEU A 133 -4.80 -13.79 27.43
C LEU A 133 -5.48 -13.82 28.80
N ASP A 134 -5.14 -12.90 29.70
CA ASP A 134 -5.76 -12.80 31.02
C ASP A 134 -7.25 -12.41 30.94
N LYS A 135 -7.61 -11.55 29.97
CA LYS A 135 -9.00 -11.16 29.72
C LYS A 135 -9.78 -12.30 29.08
N VAL A 136 -9.19 -12.99 28.10
CA VAL A 136 -9.81 -14.15 27.45
C VAL A 136 -10.04 -15.28 28.48
N GLN A 137 -9.05 -15.56 29.32
CA GLN A 137 -9.19 -16.57 30.39
C GLN A 137 -10.33 -16.20 31.34
N ARG A 138 -10.43 -14.93 31.74
CA ARG A 138 -11.55 -14.43 32.56
C ARG A 138 -12.91 -14.59 31.87
N MET A 139 -13.01 -14.28 30.58
CA MET A 139 -14.24 -14.46 29.79
C MET A 139 -14.67 -15.94 29.76
N ILE A 140 -13.73 -16.86 29.53
CA ILE A 140 -13.98 -18.31 29.50
C ILE A 140 -14.43 -18.81 30.89
N SER A 141 -13.73 -18.44 31.96
CA SER A 141 -14.10 -18.82 33.34
C SER A 141 -15.46 -18.26 33.75
N GLY A 142 -15.76 -17.01 33.38
CA GLY A 142 -17.07 -16.40 33.61
C GLY A 142 -18.21 -17.15 32.93
N ALA A 143 -18.02 -17.55 31.67
CA ALA A 143 -19.00 -18.34 30.93
C ALA A 143 -19.23 -19.73 31.53
N ALA A 144 -18.22 -20.32 32.17
CA ALA A 144 -18.30 -21.61 32.86
C ALA A 144 -18.92 -21.52 34.28
N GLY A 145 -19.35 -20.32 34.73
CA GLY A 145 -19.94 -20.12 36.07
C GLY A 145 -18.93 -20.27 37.22
N THR A 146 -17.63 -20.22 36.94
CA THR A 146 -16.59 -20.34 37.96
C THR A 146 -16.47 -19.03 38.75
N LYS A 147 -16.50 -19.08 40.09
CA LYS A 147 -16.22 -17.89 40.91
C LYS A 147 -14.76 -17.47 40.72
N LEU A 148 -14.55 -16.25 40.22
CA LEU A 148 -13.20 -15.68 40.09
C LEU A 148 -12.62 -15.38 41.48
N PRO A 149 -11.32 -15.63 41.70
CA PRO A 149 -10.67 -15.49 43.01
C PRO A 149 -10.60 -14.04 43.52
N ASP A 150 -10.75 -13.05 42.63
CA ASP A 150 -10.73 -11.62 42.94
C ASP A 150 -12.13 -11.03 43.24
N GLY A 151 -13.20 -11.82 43.12
CA GLY A 151 -14.57 -11.38 43.42
C GLY A 151 -15.16 -10.38 42.42
N ILE A 152 -14.47 -10.09 41.31
CA ILE A 152 -14.93 -9.16 40.28
C ILE A 152 -15.90 -9.89 39.34
N GLY A 153 -17.15 -9.42 39.28
CA GLY A 153 -18.18 -9.99 38.41
C GLY A 153 -17.86 -9.83 36.92
N VAL A 154 -18.21 -10.82 36.11
CA VAL A 154 -18.06 -10.77 34.65
C VAL A 154 -19.16 -9.90 34.03
N ASN A 155 -18.97 -8.59 33.99
CA ASN A 155 -19.71 -7.76 33.03
C ASN A 155 -19.15 -8.10 31.63
N SER A 156 -19.70 -9.15 31.03
CA SER A 156 -19.32 -9.66 29.72
C SER A 156 -19.90 -8.77 28.64
N GLY A 157 -19.35 -7.57 28.50
CA GLY A 157 -19.42 -6.85 27.24
C GLY A 157 -18.91 -7.78 26.13
N LYS A 158 -19.79 -8.16 25.19
CA LYS A 158 -19.45 -9.01 24.05
C LYS A 158 -18.21 -8.42 23.35
N PRO A 159 -17.16 -9.22 23.03
CA PRO A 159 -16.00 -8.71 22.31
C PRO A 159 -16.45 -7.97 21.05
N SER A 160 -15.91 -6.77 20.82
CA SER A 160 -16.34 -5.88 19.73
C SER A 160 -16.26 -6.56 18.36
N PHE A 161 -15.30 -7.47 18.15
CA PHE A 161 -15.17 -8.26 16.93
C PHE A 161 -16.31 -9.27 16.69
N LEU A 162 -17.02 -9.70 17.74
CA LEU A 162 -18.19 -10.60 17.65
C LEU A 162 -19.52 -9.84 17.45
N GLN A 163 -19.49 -8.51 17.35
CA GLN A 163 -20.59 -7.74 16.81
C GLN A 163 -20.49 -7.84 15.29
N THR A 164 -21.23 -8.79 14.72
CA THR A 164 -21.46 -8.89 13.27
C THR A 164 -21.68 -7.49 12.70
N GLN A 165 -20.84 -7.07 11.76
CA GLN A 165 -21.10 -5.90 10.95
C GLN A 165 -22.52 -6.07 10.40
N LYS A 166 -23.45 -5.20 10.79
CA LYS A 166 -24.69 -5.06 10.05
C LYS A 166 -24.25 -4.51 8.70
N ASP A 167 -24.06 -5.40 7.73
CA ASP A 167 -23.87 -5.05 6.34
C ASP A 167 -25.06 -4.17 5.95
N GLY A 168 -24.83 -2.86 5.95
CA GLY A 168 -25.66 -1.89 5.25
C GLY A 168 -25.46 -2.10 3.77
N ASN A 169 -25.93 -3.22 3.25
CA ASN A 169 -26.18 -3.36 1.82
C ASN A 169 -27.48 -2.57 1.57
N PRO A 170 -27.46 -1.43 0.87
CA PRO A 170 -28.70 -0.75 0.51
C PRO A 170 -29.55 -1.71 -0.32
N GLU A 171 -30.82 -1.87 0.07
CA GLU A 171 -31.79 -2.61 -0.74
C GLU A 171 -31.74 -2.12 -2.20
N PRO A 172 -31.81 -3.02 -3.20
CA PRO A 172 -31.94 -2.58 -4.58
C PRO A 172 -33.24 -1.79 -4.70
N SER A 173 -33.08 -0.48 -4.96
CA SER A 173 -34.19 0.43 -5.25
C SER A 173 -35.03 -0.15 -6.38
N ARG A 174 -36.25 -0.59 -6.06
CA ARG A 174 -37.28 -0.86 -7.05
C ARG A 174 -37.62 0.46 -7.74
N THR A 175 -37.09 0.67 -8.94
CA THR A 175 -37.59 1.73 -9.83
C THR A 175 -38.95 1.30 -10.35
N ASN A 176 -40.01 1.92 -9.84
CA ASN A 176 -41.26 2.11 -10.58
C ASN A 176 -41.13 3.44 -11.32
N GLY A 177 -41.23 3.41 -12.66
CA GLY A 177 -41.16 4.59 -13.53
C GLY A 177 -40.48 4.28 -14.84
#